data_AF-A0A3E0IKJ5-F1
#
_entry.id   AF-A0A3E0IKJ5-F1
#
_cell.length_a   1.000
_cell.length_b   1.000
_cell.length_c   1.000
_cell.angle_alpha   90.00
_cell.angle_beta   90.00
_cell.angle_gamma   90.00
#
_symmetry.space_group_name_H-M   'P 1'
#
loop_
_entity.id
_entity.type
_entity.pdbx_description
1 polymer ?
#
loop_
_entity_poly.entity_id
_entity_poly.type
_entity_poly.pdbx_seq_one_letter_code
_entity_poly.pdbx_strand_id
1 'polypeptide(L)'
;MNLSYIEPVAFTLGPLEIRWYGIIIAAAILIAYWIAQKSAQKVGFKEDDLINILIVCVIVAIVSARLYFVIFNLGYYLQNPVEIPMIWRGGIAIHGGLIGAFAMGIYYAYQKNWHPFQLG
;
A
#
# COMPACT_ATOMS: atom_id res chain seq x y z
N MET A 1 -19.06 -28.92 15.47
CA MET A 1 -17.74 -28.59 14.89
C MET A 1 -17.44 -27.13 15.23
N ASN A 2 -16.65 -26.88 16.28
CA ASN A 2 -16.12 -25.55 16.52
C ASN A 2 -15.03 -25.33 15.46
N LEU A 3 -15.30 -24.47 14.49
CA LEU A 3 -14.25 -23.94 13.62
C LEU A 3 -13.20 -23.31 14.54
N SER A 4 -11.98 -23.81 14.48
CA SER A 4 -10.82 -23.24 15.17
C SER A 4 -10.61 -21.84 14.62
N TYR A 5 -11.23 -20.83 15.25
CA TYR A 5 -11.06 -19.44 14.86
C TYR A 5 -9.62 -19.06 15.17
N ILE A 6 -8.82 -18.85 14.12
CA ILE A 6 -7.48 -18.28 14.25
C ILE A 6 -7.68 -16.88 14.83
N GLU A 7 -7.07 -16.61 15.98
CA GLU A 7 -7.09 -15.28 16.57
C GLU A 7 -6.50 -14.27 15.56
N PRO A 8 -7.22 -13.20 15.21
CA PRO A 8 -6.75 -12.24 14.21
C PRO A 8 -5.55 -11.41 14.70
N VAL A 9 -5.35 -11.34 16.02
CA VAL A 9 -4.25 -10.65 16.68
C VAL A 9 -3.10 -11.64 16.85
N ALA A 10 -1.93 -11.28 16.32
CA ALA A 10 -0.72 -12.09 16.45
C ALA A 10 -0.05 -11.86 17.82
N PHE A 11 0.09 -10.59 18.20
CA PHE A 11 0.58 -10.18 19.52
C PHE A 11 0.19 -8.73 19.79
N THR A 12 0.15 -8.36 21.07
CA THR A 12 -0.11 -6.99 21.51
C THR A 12 1.17 -6.34 22.02
N LEU A 13 1.41 -5.10 21.62
CA LEU A 13 2.46 -4.23 22.15
C LEU A 13 1.78 -3.09 22.90
N GLY A 14 1.42 -3.33 24.17
CA GLY A 14 0.64 -2.38 24.97
C GLY A 14 -0.73 -2.09 24.33
N PRO A 15 -1.05 -0.83 23.97
CA PRO A 15 -2.33 -0.48 23.32
C PRO A 15 -2.38 -0.82 21.82
N LEU A 16 -1.27 -1.26 21.22
CA LEU A 16 -1.20 -1.58 19.79
C LEU A 16 -1.41 -3.08 19.56
N GLU A 17 -2.51 -3.44 18.91
CA GLU A 17 -2.76 -4.80 18.44
C GLU A 17 -2.11 -5.01 17.07
N ILE A 18 -1.13 -5.92 16.99
CA ILE A 18 -0.56 -6.33 15.71
C ILE A 18 -1.35 -7.52 15.19
N ARG A 19 -1.95 -7.34 14.01
CA ARG A 19 -2.82 -8.33 13.37
C ARG A 19 -2.06 -9.12 12.31
N TRP A 20 -2.44 -10.38 12.12
CA TRP A 20 -1.79 -11.28 11.14
C TRP A 20 -1.78 -10.72 9.72
N TYR A 21 -2.86 -10.07 9.28
CA TYR A 21 -2.90 -9.47 7.94
C TYR A 21 -1.82 -8.39 7.77
N GLY A 22 -1.51 -7.63 8.82
CA GLY A 22 -0.46 -6.59 8.77
C GLY A 22 0.92 -7.20 8.59
N ILE A 23 1.19 -8.31 9.30
CA ILE A 23 2.43 -9.07 9.16
C ILE A 23 2.57 -9.63 7.74
N ILE A 24 1.51 -10.22 7.19
CA ILE A 24 1.51 -10.79 5.84
C ILE A 24 1.74 -9.69 4.79
N ILE A 25 1.10 -8.52 4.93
CA ILE A 25 1.33 -7.39 4.02
C ILE A 25 2.77 -6.89 4.11
N ALA A 26 3.31 -6.72 5.32
CA ALA A 26 4.70 -6.29 5.50
C ALA A 26 5.68 -7.29 4.86
N ALA A 27 5.47 -8.59 5.06
CA ALA A 27 6.27 -9.64 4.44
C ALA A 27 6.15 -9.60 2.90
N ALA A 28 4.95 -9.42 2.35
CA ALA A 28 4.74 -9.30 0.92
C ALA A 28 5.48 -8.09 0.31
N ILE A 29 5.46 -6.93 1.00
CA ILE A 29 6.20 -5.73 0.57
C ILE A 29 7.72 -5.99 0.58
N LEU A 30 8.25 -6.65 1.62
CA LEU A 30 9.67 -6.97 1.70
C LEU A 30 10.12 -7.92 0.60
N ILE A 31 9.32 -8.96 0.32
CA ILE A 31 9.60 -9.91 -0.77
C ILE A 31 9.53 -9.20 -2.12
N ALA A 32 8.50 -8.37 -2.35
CA ALA A 32 8.37 -7.60 -3.58
C ALA A 32 9.56 -6.66 -3.80
N TYR A 33 10.00 -5.96 -2.75
CA TYR A 33 11.19 -5.11 -2.80
C TYR A 33 12.46 -5.90 -3.12
N TRP A 34 12.67 -7.06 -2.48
CA TRP A 34 13.82 -7.91 -2.75
C TRP A 34 13.87 -8.41 -4.20
N ILE A 35 12.72 -8.79 -4.76
CA ILE A 35 12.60 -9.16 -6.17
C ILE A 35 12.90 -7.95 -7.07
N ALA A 36 12.32 -6.78 -6.77
CA ALA A 36 12.54 -5.56 -7.53
C ALA A 36 14.03 -5.14 -7.53
N GLN A 37 14.72 -5.28 -6.41
CA GLN A 37 16.17 -5.02 -6.30
C GLN A 37 16.97 -5.94 -7.21
N LYS A 38 16.65 -7.24 -7.24
CA LYS A 38 17.29 -8.20 -8.14
C LYS A 38 17.04 -7.89 -9.62
N SER A 39 15.85 -7.42 -9.98
CA SER A 39 15.55 -6.98 -11.35
C SER A 39 16.27 -5.68 -11.71
N ALA A 40 16.27 -4.69 -10.82
CA ALA A 40 16.93 -3.40 -11.03
C ALA A 40 18.44 -3.53 -11.24
N GLN A 41 19.10 -4.43 -10.52
CA GLN A 41 20.53 -4.72 -10.72
C GLN A 41 20.84 -5.20 -12.14
N LYS A 42 19.91 -5.91 -12.81
CA LYS A 42 20.08 -6.37 -14.20
C LYS A 42 19.95 -5.23 -15.22
N VAL A 43 19.15 -4.21 -14.89
CA VAL A 43 18.85 -3.06 -15.77
C VAL A 43 19.78 -1.87 -15.48
N GLY A 44 20.56 -1.92 -14.40
CA GLY A 44 21.49 -0.85 -14.01
C GLY A 44 20.82 0.30 -13.25
N PHE A 45 19.65 0.08 -12.65
CA PHE A 45 18.99 1.08 -11.81
C PHE A 45 19.68 1.20 -10.45
N LYS A 46 19.72 2.42 -9.91
CA LYS A 46 20.26 2.67 -8.57
C LYS A 46 19.30 2.14 -7.53
N GLU A 47 19.83 1.52 -6.48
CA GLU A 47 19.02 0.99 -5.37
C GLU A 47 18.23 2.10 -4.66
N ASP A 48 18.81 3.29 -4.56
CA ASP A 48 18.14 4.47 -3.98
C ASP A 48 16.86 4.84 -4.73
N ASP A 49 16.85 4.74 -6.06
CA ASP A 49 15.67 5.05 -6.86
C ASP A 49 14.54 4.04 -6.61
N LEU A 50 14.87 2.77 -6.34
CA LEU A 50 13.88 1.74 -5.99
C LEU A 50 13.24 1.98 -4.62
N ILE A 51 14.04 2.38 -3.62
CA ILE A 51 13.50 2.71 -2.30
C ILE A 51 12.60 3.96 -2.41
N ASN A 52 13.04 4.96 -3.18
CA ASN A 52 12.28 6.19 -3.40
C ASN A 52 10.92 5.91 -4.05
N ILE A 53 10.88 5.15 -5.16
CA ILE A 53 9.61 4.80 -5.81
C ILE A 53 8.73 3.95 -4.89
N LEU A 54 9.29 3.01 -4.13
CA LEU A 54 8.53 2.19 -3.18
C LEU A 54 7.82 3.05 -2.13
N ILE A 55 8.55 3.96 -1.49
CA ILE A 55 8.01 4.85 -0.44
C ILE A 55 6.90 5.74 -1.03
N VAL A 56 7.15 6.35 -2.19
CA VAL A 56 6.17 7.23 -2.84
C VAL A 56 4.91 6.45 -3.24
N CYS A 57 5.06 5.25 -3.81
CA CYS A 57 3.93 4.41 -4.17
C CYS A 57 3.11 3.97 -2.96
N VAL A 58 3.74 3.64 -1.82
CA VAL A 58 3.02 3.28 -0.59
C VAL A 58 2.22 4.46 -0.05
N ILE A 59 2.79 5.66 -0.02
CA ILE A 59 2.08 6.87 0.43
C ILE A 59 0.88 7.15 -0.48
N VAL A 60 1.09 7.14 -1.81
CA VAL A 60 0.02 7.38 -2.78
C VAL A 60 -1.05 6.31 -2.67
N ALA A 61 -0.70 5.03 -2.48
CA ALA A 61 -1.65 3.95 -2.29
C ALA A 61 -2.55 4.17 -1.08
N ILE A 62 -1.99 4.59 0.06
CA ILE A 62 -2.79 4.83 1.28
C ILE A 62 -3.77 5.99 1.04
N VAL A 63 -3.30 7.08 0.43
CA VAL A 63 -4.13 8.25 0.12
C VAL A 63 -5.23 7.90 -0.87
N SER A 64 -4.91 7.23 -1.97
CA SER A 64 -5.88 6.86 -3.00
C SER A 64 -6.87 5.82 -2.51
N ALA A 65 -6.44 4.86 -1.68
CA ALA A 65 -7.34 3.90 -1.04
C ALA A 65 -8.35 4.59 -0.12
N ARG A 66 -7.92 5.64 0.59
CA ARG A 66 -8.83 6.42 1.44
C ARG A 66 -9.79 7.26 0.61
N LEU A 67 -9.29 7.97 -0.39
CA LEU A 67 -10.13 8.77 -1.28
C LEU A 67 -11.17 7.92 -2.00
N TYR A 68 -10.79 6.74 -2.51
CA TYR A 68 -11.72 5.81 -3.15
C TYR A 68 -12.82 5.34 -2.20
N PHE A 69 -12.47 5.03 -0.95
CA PHE A 69 -13.45 4.65 0.07
C PHE A 69 -14.43 5.79 0.40
N VAL A 70 -13.93 7.02 0.47
CA VAL A 70 -14.73 8.22 0.74
C VAL A 70 -15.69 8.52 -0.41
N ILE A 71 -15.21 8.41 -1.66
CA ILE A 71 -16.05 8.59 -2.86
C ILE A 71 -17.19 7.56 -2.86
N PHE A 72 -16.91 6.32 -2.49
CA PHE A 72 -17.94 5.28 -2.44
C PHE A 72 -18.99 5.52 -1.33
N ASN A 73 -18.60 6.22 -0.26
CA ASN A 73 -19.46 6.55 0.89
C ASN A 73 -19.74 8.06 0.99
N LEU A 74 -19.85 8.72 -0.17
CA LEU A 74 -19.90 10.19 -0.28
C LEU A 74 -20.99 10.81 0.61
N GLY A 75 -22.17 10.19 0.68
CA GLY A 75 -23.28 10.68 1.51
C GLY A 75 -22.96 10.77 3.01
N TYR A 76 -22.18 9.82 3.55
CA TYR A 76 -21.77 9.82 4.96
C TYR A 76 -20.68 10.87 5.23
N TYR A 77 -19.68 10.95 4.36
CA TYR A 77 -18.53 11.83 4.55
C TYR A 77 -18.83 13.30 4.26
N LEU A 78 -19.86 13.61 3.45
CA LEU A 78 -20.37 14.98 3.31
C LEU A 78 -20.95 15.51 4.64
N GLN A 79 -21.51 14.64 5.47
CA GLN A 79 -22.03 15.00 6.78
C GLN A 79 -20.94 14.99 7.86
N ASN A 80 -19.87 14.20 7.66
CA ASN A 80 -18.78 14.02 8.61
C ASN A 80 -17.39 14.21 7.94
N PRO A 81 -17.07 15.42 7.42
CA PRO A 81 -15.84 15.64 6.66
C PRO A 81 -14.57 15.48 7.51
N VAL A 82 -14.67 15.67 8.83
CA VAL A 82 -13.58 15.50 9.78
C VAL A 82 -13.10 14.04 9.87
N GLU A 83 -13.94 13.07 9.48
CA GLU A 83 -13.58 11.66 9.50
C GLU A 83 -12.80 11.20 8.25
N ILE A 84 -12.73 12.02 7.20
CA ILE A 84 -12.02 11.71 5.96
C ILE A 84 -10.55 11.32 6.21
N PRO A 85 -9.73 12.04 7.00
CA PRO A 85 -8.35 11.65 7.25
C PRO A 85 -8.19 10.52 8.29
N MET A 86 -9.24 10.11 8.99
CA MET A 86 -9.16 9.15 10.11
C MET A 86 -9.02 7.70 9.64
N ILE A 87 -7.87 7.36 9.04
CA ILE A 87 -7.57 6.03 8.50
C ILE A 87 -7.56 4.92 9.55
N TRP A 88 -7.34 5.25 10.83
CA TRP A 88 -7.34 4.30 11.94
C TRP A 88 -8.75 3.83 12.36
N ARG A 89 -9.81 4.52 11.93
CA ARG A 89 -11.20 4.06 12.13
C ARG A 89 -11.62 2.99 11.12
N GLY A 90 -10.71 2.55 10.25
CA GLY A 90 -10.99 1.65 9.14
C GLY A 90 -11.48 2.41 7.90
N GLY A 91 -11.93 1.67 6.88
CA GLY A 91 -12.41 2.25 5.62
C GLY A 91 -11.30 2.53 4.62
N ILE A 92 -10.57 1.49 4.24
CA ILE A 92 -9.54 1.53 3.19
C ILE A 92 -10.02 0.61 2.07
N ALA A 93 -10.16 1.15 0.86
CA ALA A 93 -10.53 0.37 -0.31
C ALA A 93 -9.26 -0.08 -1.06
N ILE A 94 -8.98 -1.39 -1.06
CA ILE A 94 -7.78 -1.95 -1.71
C ILE A 94 -7.66 -1.56 -3.19
N HIS A 95 -8.79 -1.49 -3.89
CA HIS A 95 -8.85 -1.07 -5.29
C HIS A 95 -8.27 0.33 -5.51
N GLY A 96 -8.63 1.29 -4.65
CA GLY A 96 -8.09 2.65 -4.73
C GLY A 96 -6.59 2.67 -4.50
N GLY A 97 -6.10 1.86 -3.56
CA GLY A 97 -4.66 1.74 -3.28
C GLY A 97 -3.87 1.17 -4.45
N LEU A 98 -4.39 0.09 -5.05
CA LEU A 98 -3.76 -0.55 -6.20
C LEU A 98 -3.71 0.38 -7.42
N ILE A 99 -4.84 1.03 -7.73
CA ILE A 99 -4.92 1.98 -8.87
C ILE A 99 -3.96 3.15 -8.66
N GLY A 100 -3.93 3.72 -7.44
CA GLY A 100 -3.04 4.84 -7.11
C GLY A 100 -1.56 4.49 -7.17
N ALA A 101 -1.15 3.37 -6.55
CA ALA A 101 0.25 2.91 -6.63
C ALA A 101 0.67 2.61 -8.07
N PHE A 102 -0.19 1.96 -8.86
CA PHE A 102 0.13 1.61 -10.23
C PHE A 102 0.29 2.85 -11.11
N ALA A 103 -0.65 3.80 -11.02
CA ALA A 103 -0.58 5.07 -11.72
C ALA A 103 0.69 5.87 -11.33
N MET A 104 1.02 5.89 -10.03
CA MET A 104 2.23 6.55 -9.54
C MET A 104 3.50 5.87 -10.05
N GLY A 105 3.55 4.54 -10.09
CA GLY A 105 4.67 3.80 -10.64
C GLY A 105 4.93 4.13 -12.11
N ILE A 106 3.87 4.18 -12.92
CA ILE A 106 3.96 4.60 -14.33
C ILE A 106 4.45 6.04 -14.44
N TYR A 107 3.89 6.95 -13.65
CA TYR A 107 4.29 8.36 -13.66
C TYR A 107 5.76 8.55 -13.26
N TYR A 108 6.23 7.82 -12.25
CA TYR A 108 7.63 7.86 -11.82
C TYR A 108 8.57 7.31 -12.91
N ALA A 109 8.19 6.20 -13.55
CA ALA A 109 8.95 5.66 -14.68
C ALA A 109 9.06 6.67 -15.82
N TYR A 110 7.95 7.35 -16.16
CA TYR A 110 7.93 8.41 -17.17
C TYR A 110 8.89 9.56 -16.81
N GLN A 111 8.86 10.04 -15.56
CA GLN A 111 9.77 11.10 -15.09
C GLN A 111 11.26 10.74 -15.20
N LYS A 112 11.58 9.45 -15.04
CA LYS A 112 12.95 8.94 -15.13
C LYS A 112 13.35 8.46 -16.54
N ASN A 113 12.46 8.62 -17.54
CA ASN A 113 12.63 8.07 -18.89
C ASN A 113 12.85 6.54 -18.91
N TRP A 114 12.26 5.84 -17.94
CA TRP A 114 12.28 4.38 -17.88
C TRP A 114 11.06 3.81 -18.59
N HIS A 115 11.23 2.68 -19.25
CA HIS A 115 10.08 1.95 -19.76
C HIS A 115 9.36 1.32 -18.56
N PRO A 116 8.05 1.55 -18.37
CA PRO A 116 7.34 1.13 -17.16
C PRO A 116 7.34 -0.39 -16.94
N PHE A 117 7.62 -1.17 -17.98
CA PHE A 117 7.70 -2.63 -17.93
C PHE A 117 9.15 -3.18 -18.02
N GLN A 118 10.18 -2.36 -17.80
CA GLN A 118 11.59 -2.81 -17.83
C GLN A 118 11.98 -3.70 -16.64
N LEU A 119 11.25 -3.62 -15.52
CA LEU A 119 11.56 -4.33 -14.27
C LEU A 119 10.90 -5.71 -14.16
N GLY A 120 10.01 -6.06 -15.09
CA GLY A 120 9.25 -7.31 -15.14
C GLY A 120 9.78 -8.30 -16.15
#